data_AF-A0A937MEY9-F1
#
_entry.id   AF-A0A937MEY9-F1
#
_cell.length_a   1.000
_cell.length_b   1.000
_cell.length_c   1.000
_cell.angle_alpha   90.00
_cell.angle_beta   90.00
_cell.angle_gamma   90.00
#
_symmetry.space_group_name_H-M   'P 1'
#
loop_
_entity.id
_entity.type
_entity.pdbx_description
1 polymer ?
#
loop_
_entity_poly.entity_id
_entity_poly.type
_entity_poly.pdbx_seq_one_letter_code
_entity_poly.pdbx_strand_id
1 'polypeptide(L)' 'MDAKLENTDLYPALNPKRSGMLDVGDGHQIYWEQSGNPDGQPVIF' A
#
# COMPACT_ATOMS: atom_id res chain seq x y z
N MET A 1 -26.73 -9.55 19.27
CA MET A 1 -25.29 -9.88 19.19
C MET A 1 -24.90 -9.59 17.75
N ASP A 2 -24.38 -8.39 17.54
CA ASP A 2 -24.04 -7.90 16.22
C ASP A 2 -22.74 -8.57 15.80
N ALA A 3 -22.86 -9.68 15.06
CA ALA A 3 -21.73 -10.21 14.32
C ALA A 3 -21.37 -9.14 13.29
N LYS A 4 -20.42 -8.26 13.64
CA LYS A 4 -19.68 -7.46 12.68
C LYS A 4 -19.32 -8.41 11.54
N LEU A 5 -19.68 -8.09 10.30
CA LEU A 5 -19.14 -8.82 9.16
C LEU A 5 -17.62 -8.73 9.28
N GLU A 6 -16.99 -9.79 9.79
CA GLU A 6 -15.56 -9.99 9.75
C GLU A 6 -15.22 -10.23 8.28
N ASN A 7 -15.08 -9.13 7.53
CA ASN A 7 -14.69 -9.16 6.14
C ASN A 7 -13.18 -9.42 6.09
N THR A 8 -12.81 -10.71 6.14
CA THR A 8 -11.42 -11.18 6.08
C THR A 8 -10.91 -11.37 4.66
N ASP A 9 -11.79 -11.21 3.67
CA ASP A 9 -11.44 -11.34 2.27
C ASP A 9 -10.64 -10.12 1.80
N LEU A 10 -9.77 -10.33 0.81
CA LEU A 10 -9.02 -9.24 0.19
C LEU A 10 -9.96 -8.29 -0.55
N TYR A 11 -9.62 -7.01 -0.52
CA TYR A 11 -10.24 -6.02 -1.41
C TYR A 11 -9.94 -6.34 -2.88
N PRO A 12 -10.77 -5.87 -3.84
CA PRO A 12 -10.49 -6.01 -5.25
C PRO A 12 -9.09 -5.48 -5.62
N ALA A 13 -8.47 -6.12 -6.60
CA ALA A 13 -7.16 -5.70 -7.10
C ALA A 13 -7.20 -4.26 -7.62
N LEU A 14 -6.11 -3.53 -7.40
CA LEU A 14 -5.93 -2.15 -7.84
C LEU A 14 -4.50 -1.93 -8.34
N ASN A 15 -4.33 -0.98 -9.25
CA ASN A 15 -3.01 -0.55 -9.69
C ASN A 15 -2.45 0.53 -8.75
N PRO A 16 -1.13 0.55 -8.50
CA PRO A 16 -0.50 1.63 -7.75
C PRO A 16 -0.70 2.97 -8.43
N LYS A 17 -0.88 4.01 -7.62
CA LYS A 17 -0.98 5.40 -8.10
C LYS A 17 0.38 5.99 -8.41
N ARG A 18 1.41 5.58 -7.66
CA ARG A 18 2.80 6.00 -7.84
C ARG A 18 3.70 4.82 -7.54
N SER A 19 4.83 4.79 -8.21
CA SER A 19 5.89 3.82 -7.96
C SER A 19 7.23 4.40 -8.38
N GLY A 20 8.32 3.81 -7.90
CA GLY A 20 9.65 4.24 -8.26
C GLY A 20 10.76 3.43 -7.60
N MET A 21 12.00 3.78 -7.95
CA MET A 21 13.20 3.31 -7.28
C MET A 21 13.71 4.44 -6.39
N LEU A 22 13.86 4.16 -5.10
CA LEU A 22 14.48 5.06 -4.13
C LEU A 22 15.96 4.69 -3.99
N ASP A 23 16.83 5.63 -4.34
CA ASP A 23 18.25 5.52 -4.03
C ASP A 23 18.46 5.68 -2.52
N VAL A 24 19.08 4.68 -1.90
CA VAL A 24 19.38 4.68 -0.45
C VAL A 24 20.88 4.83 -0.16
N GLY A 25 21.69 5.11 -1.18
CA GLY A 25 23.14 5.17 -1.09
C GLY A 25 23.81 3.81 -1.32
N ASP A 26 25.14 3.81 -1.30
CA ASP A 26 26.00 2.61 -1.41
C ASP A 26 25.72 1.73 -2.65
N GLY A 27 25.15 2.33 -3.70
CA GLY A 27 24.78 1.61 -4.93
C GLY A 27 23.51 0.78 -4.81
N HIS A 28 22.75 0.91 -3.73
CA HIS A 28 21.48 0.21 -3.52
C HIS A 28 20.27 1.08 -3.88
N GLN A 29 19.26 0.45 -4.47
CA GLN A 29 17.98 1.07 -4.76
C GLN A 29 16.83 0.19 -4.28
N ILE A 30 15.83 0.81 -3.66
CA ILE A 30 14.64 0.14 -3.14
C ILE A 30 13.45 0.47 -4.02
N TYR A 31 12.75 -0.55 -4.50
CA TYR A 31 11.47 -0.35 -5.16
C TYR A 31 10.38 0.01 -4.15
N TRP A 32 9.54 0.98 -4.49
CA TRP A 32 8.39 1.36 -3.67
C TRP A 32 7.16 1.68 -4.52
N GLU A 33 5.99 1.58 -3.90
CA GLU A 33 4.71 1.95 -4.49
C GLU A 33 3.81 2.67 -3.48
N GLN A 34 2.89 3.50 -3.96
CA GLN A 34 1.80 4.06 -3.17
C GLN A 34 0.46 3.68 -3.81
N SER A 35 -0.42 3.12 -2.98
CA SER A 35 -1.73 2.59 -3.34
C SER A 35 -2.84 3.18 -2.46
N GLY A 36 -4.10 3.11 -2.90
CA GLY A 36 -5.25 3.59 -2.13
C GLY A 36 -5.49 5.10 -2.21
N ASN A 37 -5.92 5.73 -1.12
CA ASN A 37 -6.28 7.15 -1.08
C ASN A 37 -5.10 8.02 -0.59
N PRO A 38 -4.58 8.97 -1.39
CA PRO A 38 -3.52 9.90 -0.98
C PRO A 38 -3.88 10.74 0.26
N ASP A 39 -5.17 11.04 0.45
CA ASP A 39 -5.67 11.79 1.61
C ASP A 39 -6.20 10.88 2.73
N GLY A 40 -5.93 9.57 2.65
CA GLY A 40 -6.36 8.58 3.62
C GLY A 40 -5.41 8.44 4.81
N GLN A 41 -5.72 7.49 5.70
CA GLN A 41 -4.81 7.13 6.80
C GLN A 41 -3.52 6.50 6.23
N PRO A 42 -2.33 6.98 6.61
CA PRO A 42 -1.07 6.41 6.14
C PRO A 42 -0.81 5.02 6.75
N VAL A 43 -0.38 4.07 5.92
CA VAL A 43 -0.01 2.70 6.28
C VAL A 43 1.20 2.29 5.42
N ILE A 44 2.14 1.52 6.01
CA ILE A 44 3.32 0.97 5.34
C ILE A 44 3.25 -0.55 5.43
N PHE A 45 3.56 -1.22 4.32
CA PHE A 45 3.67 -2.67 4.19
C PHE A 45 5.08 -3.06 3.77
#